data_AF-A0AB34HPQ8-F1
#
_entry.id   AF-A0AB34HPQ8-F1
#
_cell.length_a   1.000
_cell.length_b   1.000
_cell.length_c   1.000
_cell.angle_alpha   90.00
_cell.angle_beta   90.00
_cell.angle_gamma   90.00
#
_symmetry.space_group_name_H-M   'P 1'
#
loop_
_entity.id
_entity.type
_entity.pdbx_description
1 polymer ?
#
loop_
_entity_poly.entity_id
_entity_poly.type
_entity_poly.pdbx_seq_one_letter_code
_entity_poly.pdbx_strand_id
1 'polypeptide(L)'
;MASSHSLGGVQLESVYKSPFADALDLFRGRKVYLENGFAYVQLKDIVAIILNEFRTKLSKVLALTARSLPAVQSDERLQPLLNHLSHSYTGQDYSTQTNVGKVSLNQIDSLSIKSFPPCIDQLHKALRENHHLRHGGRMQYGLFLKDIGLGTGMAVLEADIYQRKDGSR
;
A
#
# COMPACT_ATOMS: atom_id res chain seq x y z
N MET A 1 31.22 -25.92 -1.59
CA MET A 1 31.91 -26.49 -0.41
C MET A 1 32.26 -25.32 0.49
N ALA A 2 31.53 -25.13 1.58
CA ALA A 2 31.88 -24.14 2.61
C ALA A 2 32.91 -24.78 3.54
N SER A 3 34.03 -24.11 3.79
CA SER A 3 35.03 -24.57 4.76
C SER A 3 35.03 -23.61 5.94
N SER A 4 34.82 -24.14 7.13
CA SER A 4 34.84 -23.41 8.39
C SER A 4 36.06 -23.86 9.18
N HIS A 5 37.02 -22.96 9.43
CA HIS A 5 38.14 -23.20 10.36
C HIS A 5 38.05 -22.21 11.51
N SER A 6 38.23 -22.67 12.74
CA SER A 6 38.27 -21.82 13.93
C SER A 6 39.72 -21.71 14.43
N LEU A 7 40.30 -20.51 14.31
CA LEU A 7 41.55 -20.13 14.98
C LEU A 7 41.24 -18.97 15.92
N GLY A 8 41.28 -19.23 17.23
CA GLY A 8 41.35 -18.22 18.29
C GLY A 8 40.18 -17.22 18.36
N GLY A 9 39.07 -17.62 19.00
CA GLY A 9 38.09 -16.69 19.60
C GLY A 9 37.28 -15.77 18.67
N VAL A 10 37.58 -15.71 17.38
CA VAL A 10 36.81 -14.96 16.38
C VAL A 10 35.92 -15.93 15.62
N GLN A 11 34.62 -15.73 15.69
CA GLN A 11 33.64 -16.50 14.92
C GLN A 11 33.85 -16.16 13.44
N LEU A 12 34.56 -17.01 12.71
CA LEU A 12 34.80 -16.83 11.28
C LEU A 12 33.45 -16.99 10.55
N GLU A 13 32.86 -15.85 10.18
CA GLU A 13 31.70 -15.83 9.29
C GLU A 13 32.02 -16.59 8.00
N SER A 14 31.05 -17.36 7.50
CA SER A 14 31.21 -18.10 6.25
C SER A 14 31.49 -17.15 5.10
N VAL A 15 32.60 -17.39 4.40
CA VAL A 15 33.02 -16.65 3.21
C VAL A 15 32.73 -17.47 1.97
N TYR A 16 32.10 -16.84 0.99
CA TYR A 16 31.72 -17.44 -0.28
C TYR A 16 32.61 -16.90 -1.39
N LYS A 17 33.02 -17.79 -2.29
CA LYS A 17 33.77 -17.44 -3.50
C LYS A 17 32.81 -17.37 -4.68
N SER A 18 32.76 -16.23 -5.35
CA SER A 18 31.91 -15.99 -6.52
C SER A 18 32.73 -15.34 -7.64
N PRO A 19 32.44 -15.56 -8.94
CA PRO A 19 33.00 -14.74 -10.01
C PRO A 19 32.78 -13.25 -9.73
N PHE A 20 33.80 -12.41 -9.96
CA PHE A 20 33.69 -10.98 -9.61
C PHE A 20 32.55 -10.27 -10.37
N ALA A 21 32.21 -10.74 -11.58
CA ALA A 21 31.14 -10.22 -12.41
C ALA A 21 29.75 -10.33 -11.74
N ASP A 22 29.53 -11.36 -10.93
CA ASP A 22 28.26 -11.55 -10.21
C ASP A 22 28.18 -10.65 -8.96
N ALA A 23 29.33 -10.21 -8.44
CA ALA A 23 29.47 -9.33 -7.28
C ALA A 23 29.71 -7.86 -7.63
N LEU A 24 29.23 -7.41 -8.80
CA LEU A 24 29.48 -6.06 -9.34
C LEU A 24 29.24 -4.93 -8.34
N ASP A 25 28.10 -4.95 -7.65
CA ASP A 25 27.72 -3.89 -6.72
C ASP A 25 28.61 -3.85 -5.47
N LEU A 26 29.19 -4.99 -5.09
CA LEU A 26 30.07 -5.10 -3.93
C LEU A 26 31.50 -4.64 -4.26
N PHE A 27 32.06 -5.08 -5.38
CA PHE A 27 33.45 -4.74 -5.71
C PHE A 27 33.58 -3.32 -6.30
N ARG A 28 32.57 -2.79 -6.99
CA ARG A 28 32.56 -1.38 -7.44
C ARG A 28 32.74 -0.42 -6.27
N GLY A 29 32.16 -0.75 -5.12
CA GLY A 29 32.35 -0.03 -3.86
C GLY A 29 33.59 -0.44 -3.05
N ARG A 30 34.47 -1.30 -3.58
CA ARG A 30 35.64 -1.88 -2.89
C ARG A 30 35.30 -2.55 -1.55
N LYS A 31 34.12 -3.18 -1.45
CA LYS A 31 33.61 -3.79 -0.21
C LYS A 31 33.98 -5.26 -0.04
N VAL A 32 34.60 -5.88 -1.06
CA VAL A 32 34.96 -7.31 -1.07
C VAL A 32 36.40 -7.47 -1.54
N TYR A 33 37.05 -8.52 -1.03
CA TYR A 33 38.38 -8.90 -1.48
C TYR A 33 38.29 -9.60 -2.85
N LEU A 34 39.21 -9.28 -3.75
CA LEU A 34 39.30 -9.87 -5.09
C LEU A 34 40.62 -10.59 -5.28
N GLU A 35 40.58 -11.77 -5.89
CA GLU A 35 41.78 -12.53 -6.25
C GLU A 35 41.49 -13.39 -7.48
N ASN A 36 42.38 -13.37 -8.48
CA ASN A 36 42.33 -14.25 -9.66
C ASN A 36 40.94 -14.28 -10.35
N GLY A 37 40.24 -13.14 -10.44
CA GLY A 37 38.92 -13.05 -11.06
C GLY A 37 37.74 -13.46 -10.18
N PHE A 38 37.98 -13.73 -8.89
CA PHE A 38 36.94 -14.08 -7.92
C PHE A 38 36.80 -13.03 -6.83
N ALA A 39 35.57 -12.84 -6.36
CA ALA A 39 35.24 -12.07 -5.18
C ALA A 39 34.97 -13.01 -3.99
N TYR A 40 35.51 -12.63 -2.83
CA TYR A 40 35.28 -13.31 -1.56
C TYR A 40 34.31 -12.48 -0.72
N VAL A 41 33.13 -13.05 -0.49
CA VAL A 41 31.95 -12.34 -0.01
C VAL A 41 31.46 -12.98 1.28
N GLN A 42 31.20 -12.17 2.31
CA GLN A 42 30.64 -12.67 3.57
C GLN A 42 29.16 -13.01 3.40
N LEU A 43 28.63 -13.87 4.27
CA LEU A 43 27.22 -14.27 4.26
C LEU A 43 26.26 -13.06 4.23
N LYS A 44 26.57 -11.99 4.96
CA LYS A 44 25.73 -10.77 4.98
C LYS A 44 25.64 -10.07 3.62
N ASP A 45 26.68 -10.16 2.81
CA ASP A 45 26.81 -9.47 1.53
C ASP A 45 26.37 -10.34 0.35
N ILE A 46 26.30 -11.67 0.52
CA ILE A 46 25.82 -12.59 -0.54
C ILE A 46 24.35 -12.32 -0.90
N VAL A 47 23.57 -11.81 0.05
CA VAL A 47 22.17 -11.44 -0.16
C VAL A 47 22.06 -10.38 -1.26
N ALA A 48 23.01 -9.45 -1.35
CA ALA A 48 23.02 -8.43 -2.40
C ALA A 48 23.20 -9.05 -3.81
N ILE A 49 24.05 -10.07 -3.93
CA ILE A 49 24.25 -10.81 -5.19
C ILE A 49 22.94 -11.48 -5.61
N ILE A 50 22.31 -12.21 -4.67
CA ILE A 50 21.05 -12.93 -4.92
C ILE A 50 19.94 -11.95 -5.32
N LEU A 51 19.80 -10.83 -4.60
CA LEU A 51 18.78 -9.82 -4.88
C LEU A 51 18.99 -9.18 -6.26
N ASN A 52 20.23 -8.92 -6.66
CA ASN A 52 20.51 -8.34 -7.97
C ASN A 52 20.23 -9.33 -9.11
N GLU A 53 20.61 -10.61 -8.94
CA GLU A 53 20.28 -11.66 -9.91
C GLU A 53 18.76 -11.85 -10.02
N PHE A 54 18.06 -11.91 -8.89
CA PHE A 54 16.61 -12.00 -8.84
C PHE A 54 15.95 -10.82 -9.55
N ARG A 55 16.36 -9.58 -9.24
CA ARG A 55 15.84 -8.36 -9.89
C ARG A 55 16.03 -8.40 -11.39
N THR A 56 17.19 -8.85 -11.86
CA THR A 56 17.51 -8.94 -13.28
C THR A 56 16.64 -9.99 -13.98
N LYS A 57 16.49 -11.19 -13.39
CA LYS A 57 15.62 -12.25 -13.90
C LYS A 57 14.16 -11.83 -13.92
N LEU A 58 13.68 -11.24 -12.82
CA LEU A 58 12.30 -10.76 -12.71
C LEU A 58 12.00 -9.69 -13.77
N SER A 59 12.87 -8.69 -13.92
CA SER A 59 12.73 -7.64 -14.94
C SER A 59 12.67 -8.23 -16.35
N LYS A 60 13.57 -9.18 -16.67
CA LYS A 60 13.58 -9.88 -17.97
C LYS A 60 12.27 -10.62 -18.22
N VAL A 61 11.80 -11.41 -17.25
CA VAL A 61 10.57 -12.19 -17.40
C VAL A 61 9.36 -11.27 -17.50
N LEU A 62 9.25 -10.23 -16.69
CA LEU A 62 8.16 -9.25 -16.78
C LEU A 62 8.13 -8.54 -18.15
N ALA A 63 9.28 -8.18 -18.70
CA ALA A 63 9.35 -7.60 -20.04
C ALA A 63 8.87 -8.56 -21.13
N LEU A 64 9.19 -9.86 -21.01
CA LEU A 64 8.68 -10.89 -21.92
C LEU A 64 7.16 -11.08 -21.75
N THR A 65 6.68 -11.15 -20.51
CA THR A 65 5.25 -11.27 -20.20
C THR A 65 4.45 -10.09 -20.74
N ALA A 66 4.95 -8.87 -20.61
CA ALA A 66 4.28 -7.68 -21.16
C ALA A 66 4.16 -7.76 -22.70
N ARG A 67 5.16 -8.32 -23.39
CA ARG A 67 5.12 -8.51 -24.84
C ARG A 67 4.14 -9.61 -25.28
N SER A 68 3.90 -10.62 -24.45
CA SER A 68 2.91 -11.68 -24.73
C SER A 68 1.51 -11.35 -24.23
N LEU A 69 1.33 -10.28 -23.44
CA LEU A 69 0.05 -9.87 -22.87
C LEU A 69 -1.10 -9.74 -23.88
N PRO A 70 -0.91 -9.23 -25.12
CA PRO A 70 -2.02 -9.12 -26.08
C PRO A 70 -2.70 -10.46 -26.41
N ALA A 71 -1.96 -11.58 -26.39
CA ALA A 71 -2.55 -12.91 -26.61
C ALA A 71 -3.51 -13.30 -25.47
N VAL A 72 -3.16 -12.92 -24.24
CA VAL A 72 -3.93 -13.19 -23.02
C VAL A 72 -5.12 -12.23 -22.90
N GLN A 73 -5.01 -11.02 -23.44
CA GLN A 73 -6.06 -9.99 -23.42
C GLN A 73 -7.32 -10.41 -24.19
N SER A 74 -7.23 -11.38 -25.09
CA SER A 74 -8.41 -11.94 -25.76
C SER A 74 -9.36 -12.72 -24.83
N ASP A 75 -8.88 -13.17 -23.67
CA ASP A 75 -9.68 -13.90 -22.69
C ASP A 75 -10.48 -12.92 -21.81
N GLU A 76 -11.80 -12.87 -22.01
CA GLU A 76 -12.69 -11.99 -21.26
C GLU A 76 -12.66 -12.23 -19.74
N ARG A 77 -12.33 -13.44 -19.29
CA ARG A 77 -12.26 -13.76 -17.85
C ARG A 77 -11.16 -13.00 -17.12
N LEU A 78 -10.12 -12.59 -17.86
CA LEU A 78 -8.96 -11.89 -17.30
C LEU A 78 -9.13 -10.38 -17.34
N GLN A 79 -10.09 -9.86 -18.11
CA GLN A 79 -10.31 -8.42 -18.27
C GLN A 79 -10.56 -7.68 -16.95
N PRO A 80 -11.43 -8.16 -16.03
CA PRO A 80 -11.64 -7.46 -14.77
C PRO A 80 -10.35 -7.35 -13.96
N LEU A 81 -9.57 -8.43 -13.90
CA LEU A 81 -8.31 -8.43 -13.16
C LEU A 81 -7.31 -7.46 -13.79
N LEU A 82 -7.09 -7.52 -15.11
CA LEU A 82 -6.10 -6.69 -15.81
C LEU A 82 -6.45 -5.19 -15.75
N ASN A 83 -7.73 -4.85 -15.90
CA ASN A 83 -8.17 -3.45 -15.91
C ASN A 83 -8.30 -2.85 -14.51
N HIS A 84 -8.58 -3.68 -13.50
CA HIS A 84 -8.77 -3.20 -12.14
C HIS A 84 -7.55 -3.36 -11.24
N LEU A 85 -6.49 -4.09 -11.63
CA LEU A 85 -5.36 -4.37 -10.73
C LEU A 85 -4.74 -3.11 -10.09
N SER A 86 -4.65 -2.00 -10.83
CA SER A 86 -4.13 -0.71 -10.32
C SER A 86 -5.12 0.07 -9.45
N HIS A 87 -6.41 -0.25 -9.54
CA HIS A 87 -7.51 0.41 -8.83
C HIS A 87 -8.10 -0.47 -7.71
N SER A 88 -7.79 -1.76 -7.71
CA SER A 88 -8.20 -2.71 -6.70
C SER A 88 -7.44 -2.46 -5.41
N TYR A 89 -8.18 -2.20 -4.34
CA TYR A 89 -7.62 -2.17 -3.01
C TYR A 89 -7.25 -3.61 -2.61
N THR A 90 -5.95 -3.89 -2.50
CA THR A 90 -5.45 -5.23 -2.08
C THR A 90 -5.24 -5.33 -0.56
N GLY A 91 -5.72 -4.32 0.18
CA GLY A 91 -5.62 -4.26 1.64
C GLY A 91 -6.76 -5.00 2.34
N GLN A 92 -6.83 -4.85 3.66
CA GLN A 92 -7.91 -5.43 4.46
C GLN A 92 -9.23 -4.71 4.18
N ASP A 93 -10.22 -5.41 3.66
CA ASP A 93 -11.57 -4.86 3.44
C ASP A 93 -12.28 -4.67 4.78
N TYR A 94 -12.24 -3.45 5.32
CA TYR A 94 -12.92 -3.09 6.57
C TYR A 94 -14.45 -2.91 6.39
N SER A 95 -14.97 -3.01 5.17
CA SER A 95 -16.38 -2.80 4.83
C SER A 95 -17.31 -3.91 5.34
N THR A 96 -16.79 -5.09 5.69
CA THR A 96 -17.61 -6.25 6.08
C THR A 96 -17.86 -6.38 7.58
N GLN A 97 -17.32 -5.49 8.41
CA GLN A 97 -17.66 -5.51 9.83
C GLN A 97 -19.09 -5.01 10.02
N THR A 98 -19.98 -5.91 10.43
CA THR A 98 -21.34 -5.55 10.82
C THR A 98 -21.28 -4.49 11.91
N ASN A 99 -21.83 -3.32 11.63
CA ASN A 99 -21.83 -2.15 12.51
C ASN A 99 -22.42 -2.46 13.88
N VAL A 100 -21.54 -2.64 14.87
CA VAL A 100 -21.93 -2.89 16.27
C VAL A 100 -22.30 -1.58 16.98
N GLY A 101 -21.83 -0.43 16.48
CA GLY A 101 -22.08 0.89 17.07
C GLY A 101 -23.19 1.66 16.34
N LYS A 102 -24.14 2.23 17.10
CA LYS A 102 -25.08 3.25 16.61
C LYS A 102 -24.54 4.63 16.96
N VAL A 103 -24.04 5.36 15.98
CA VAL A 103 -23.66 6.78 16.15
C VAL A 103 -24.91 7.65 16.06
N SER A 104 -25.11 8.52 17.05
CA SER A 104 -26.21 9.50 17.03
C SER A 104 -25.81 10.79 16.32
N LEU A 105 -26.78 11.50 15.73
CA LEU A 105 -26.53 12.75 14.98
C LEU A 105 -25.74 13.80 15.77
N ASN A 106 -26.05 13.95 17.06
CA ASN A 106 -25.41 14.94 17.94
C ASN A 106 -23.94 14.64 18.21
N GLN A 107 -23.48 13.40 17.96
CA GLN A 107 -22.09 13.00 18.21
C GLN A 107 -21.18 13.30 17.01
N ILE A 108 -21.75 13.55 15.83
CA ILE A 108 -21.02 13.65 14.57
C ILE A 108 -19.99 14.78 14.60
N ASP A 109 -20.34 15.95 15.14
CA ASP A 109 -19.39 17.08 15.24
C ASP A 109 -18.20 16.73 16.13
N SER A 110 -18.44 16.04 17.25
CA SER A 110 -17.37 15.63 18.16
C SER A 110 -16.50 14.50 17.60
N LEU A 111 -17.09 13.59 16.82
CA LEU A 111 -16.39 12.52 16.13
C LEU A 111 -15.57 13.05 14.95
N SER A 112 -16.01 14.13 14.31
CA SER A 112 -15.27 14.74 13.20
C SER A 112 -13.85 15.14 13.60
N ILE A 113 -13.71 15.73 14.80
CA ILE A 113 -12.42 16.21 15.32
C ILE A 113 -11.53 15.05 15.77
N LYS A 114 -12.12 13.99 16.33
CA LYS A 114 -11.38 12.93 17.03
C LYS A 114 -11.12 11.68 16.18
N SER A 115 -11.93 11.44 15.17
CA SER A 115 -12.04 10.11 14.55
C SER A 115 -12.19 10.13 13.04
N PHE A 116 -12.59 11.26 12.42
CA PHE A 116 -12.75 11.27 10.96
C PHE A 116 -11.38 11.34 10.26
N PRO A 117 -11.17 10.53 9.20
CA PRO A 117 -10.01 10.70 8.36
C PRO A 117 -10.09 12.03 7.59
N PRO A 118 -8.95 12.59 7.11
CA PRO A 118 -8.89 13.92 6.51
C PRO A 118 -9.90 14.17 5.38
N CYS A 119 -10.16 13.18 4.53
CA CYS A 119 -11.10 13.31 3.42
C CYS A 119 -12.55 13.51 3.88
N ILE A 120 -12.96 12.80 4.94
CA ILE A 120 -14.30 12.89 5.51
C ILE A 120 -14.43 14.17 6.35
N ASP A 121 -13.39 14.54 7.11
CA ASP A 121 -13.36 15.78 7.87
C ASP A 121 -13.52 17.01 6.96
N GLN A 122 -12.86 17.03 5.81
CA GLN A 122 -13.05 18.08 4.80
C GLN A 122 -14.49 18.15 4.28
N LEU A 123 -15.12 17.01 4.01
CA LEU A 123 -16.53 16.97 3.57
C LEU A 123 -17.47 17.45 4.69
N HIS A 124 -17.19 17.08 5.95
CA HIS A 124 -17.96 17.52 7.09
C HIS A 124 -17.88 19.04 7.29
N LYS A 125 -16.67 19.62 7.23
CA LYS A 125 -16.45 21.08 7.30
C LYS A 125 -17.14 21.80 6.14
N ALA A 126 -16.94 21.34 4.91
CA ALA A 126 -17.56 21.94 3.74
C ALA A 126 -19.09 21.91 3.81
N LEU A 127 -19.67 20.83 4.35
CA LEU A 127 -21.11 20.74 4.59
C LEU A 127 -21.59 21.69 5.68
N ARG A 128 -20.85 21.83 6.79
CA ARG A 128 -21.17 22.77 7.88
C ARG A 128 -21.08 24.22 7.45
N GLU A 129 -20.08 24.58 6.64
CA GLU A 129 -19.84 25.94 6.16
C GLU A 129 -20.78 26.35 5.03
N ASN A 130 -20.96 25.48 4.03
CA ASN A 130 -21.69 25.82 2.80
C ASN A 130 -23.14 25.34 2.82
N HIS A 131 -23.54 24.53 3.82
CA HIS A 131 -24.83 23.86 3.90
C HIS A 131 -25.14 22.98 2.67
N HIS A 132 -24.11 22.59 1.93
CA HIS A 132 -24.24 21.88 0.69
C HIS A 132 -22.94 21.16 0.33
N LEU A 133 -23.07 19.94 -0.21
CA LEU A 133 -21.99 19.22 -0.88
C LEU A 133 -22.36 18.95 -2.34
N ARG A 134 -21.39 18.92 -3.25
CA ARG A 134 -21.63 18.46 -4.64
C ARG A 134 -21.94 16.97 -4.68
N HIS A 135 -22.47 16.46 -5.81
CA HIS A 135 -22.91 15.07 -5.95
C HIS A 135 -21.87 14.02 -5.48
N GLY A 136 -20.62 14.14 -5.93
CA GLY A 136 -19.55 13.22 -5.49
C GLY A 136 -19.27 13.28 -3.99
N GLY A 137 -19.28 14.49 -3.41
CA GLY A 137 -19.11 14.68 -1.96
C GLY A 137 -20.27 14.09 -1.16
N ARG A 138 -21.51 14.22 -1.64
CA ARG A 138 -22.68 13.57 -1.03
C ARG A 138 -22.59 12.05 -1.07
N MET A 139 -22.14 11.49 -2.19
CA MET A 139 -21.95 10.05 -2.33
C MET A 139 -20.92 9.54 -1.32
N GLN A 140 -19.73 10.14 -1.28
CA GLN A 140 -18.64 9.73 -0.40
C GLN A 140 -19.00 9.91 1.08
N TYR A 141 -19.48 11.10 1.47
CA TYR A 141 -19.83 11.38 2.85
C TYR A 141 -21.02 10.53 3.29
N GLY A 142 -21.98 10.28 2.40
CA GLY A 142 -23.16 9.51 2.75
C GLY A 142 -22.94 8.02 2.92
N LEU A 143 -22.12 7.41 2.06
CA LEU A 143 -21.71 6.03 2.26
C LEU A 143 -20.94 5.89 3.58
N PHE A 144 -20.01 6.81 3.86
CA PHE A 144 -19.28 6.81 5.13
C PHE A 144 -20.22 6.91 6.35
N LEU A 145 -21.20 7.81 6.33
CA LEU A 145 -22.14 7.96 7.44
C LEU A 145 -23.02 6.72 7.62
N LYS A 146 -23.45 6.11 6.51
CA LYS A 146 -24.17 4.84 6.54
C LYS A 146 -23.32 3.74 7.16
N ASP A 147 -22.03 3.71 6.80
CA ASP A 147 -21.08 2.73 7.29
C ASP A 147 -20.78 2.92 8.78
N ILE A 148 -20.82 4.13 9.36
CA ILE A 148 -20.69 4.31 10.82
C ILE A 148 -22.01 4.11 11.59
N GLY A 149 -23.07 3.65 10.93
CA GLY A 149 -24.35 3.28 11.54
C GLY A 149 -25.46 4.34 11.44
N LEU A 150 -25.29 5.42 10.67
CA LEU A 150 -26.39 6.35 10.36
C LEU A 150 -27.16 5.91 9.11
N GLY A 151 -28.21 5.11 9.29
CA GLY A 151 -28.97 4.48 8.20
C GLY A 151 -29.49 5.42 7.10
N THR A 152 -29.90 6.65 7.43
CA THR A 152 -30.29 7.72 6.48
C THR A 152 -29.42 8.97 6.64
N GLY A 153 -28.13 8.79 6.96
CA GLY A 153 -27.25 9.82 7.51
C GLY A 153 -27.21 11.16 6.78
N MET A 154 -27.08 11.17 5.46
CA MET A 154 -26.94 12.44 4.70
C MET A 154 -28.17 13.33 4.76
N ALA A 155 -29.33 12.78 4.43
CA ALA A 155 -30.56 13.56 4.35
C ALA A 155 -30.94 14.13 5.72
N VAL A 156 -30.69 13.35 6.79
CA VAL A 156 -30.99 13.76 8.15
C VAL A 156 -30.00 14.82 8.65
N LEU A 157 -28.72 14.72 8.29
CA LEU A 157 -27.73 15.76 8.60
C LEU A 157 -27.98 17.06 7.83
N GLU A 158 -28.29 16.99 6.53
CA GLU A 158 -28.63 18.19 5.75
C GLU A 158 -29.87 18.88 6.33
N ALA A 159 -30.89 18.11 6.75
CA ALA A 159 -32.07 18.65 7.43
C ALA A 159 -31.73 19.28 8.79
N ASP A 160 -30.94 18.65 9.65
CA ASP A 160 -30.50 19.21 10.94
C ASP A 160 -29.70 20.51 10.76
N ILE A 161 -28.77 20.52 9.79
CA ILE A 161 -27.98 21.70 9.44
C ILE A 161 -28.86 22.85 8.93
N TYR A 162 -29.89 22.53 8.14
CA TYR A 162 -30.84 23.51 7.64
C TYR A 162 -31.72 24.08 8.78
N GLN A 163 -32.23 23.23 9.66
CA GLN A 163 -33.04 23.65 10.82
C GLN A 163 -32.26 24.56 11.79
N ARG A 164 -30.97 24.30 12.03
CA ARG A 164 -30.12 25.18 12.86
C ARG A 164 -29.83 26.53 12.22
N LYS A 165 -29.90 26.63 10.90
CA LYS A 165 -29.73 27.90 10.18
C LYS A 165 -30.91 28.85 10.40
N ASP A 166 -32.12 28.31 10.45
CA ASP A 166 -33.35 29.11 10.63
C ASP A 166 -33.58 29.52 12.10
N GLY A 167 -33.08 28.76 13.07
CA GLY A 167 -33.18 29.09 14.50
C GLY A 167 -32.14 30.09 15.03
N SER A 168 -31.28 30.64 14.17
CA SER A 168 -30.22 31.61 14.54
C SER A 168 -30.48 33.03 14.01
N ARG A 169 -31.73 33.35 13.65
CA ARG A 169 -32.21 34.71 13.37
C ARG A 169 -33.08 35.24 14.49
#